data_AF-A0A1E9DIM2-F1
#
_entry.id   AF-A0A1E9DIM2-F1
#
_cell.length_a   1.000
_cell.length_b   1.000
_cell.length_c   1.000
_cell.angle_alpha   90.00
_cell.angle_beta   90.00
_cell.angle_gamma   90.00
#
_symmetry.space_group_name_H-M   'P 1'
#
loop_
_entity.id
_entity.type
_entity.pdbx_description
1 polymer ?
#
loop_
_entity_poly.entity_id
_entity_poly.type
_entity_poly.pdbx_seq_one_letter_code
_entity_poly.pdbx_strand_id
1 'polypeptide(L)'
;MKISDLNRKITFQNKNVEVDEIGNHKSVWMDYLTTSTYISFQGKGEEVFLGMEVDRSDISFTVRFQNRLKNINTSEYRILFDDEMYNIISIDFMNYKNRLIKFRCRKVSR
;
A
#
# COMPACT_ATOMS: atom_id res chain seq x y z
N MET A 1 -12.43 8.97 -10.92
CA MET A 1 -11.02 9.24 -10.62
C MET A 1 -10.37 9.78 -11.88
N LYS A 2 -9.84 10.99 -11.81
CA LYS A 2 -9.06 11.61 -12.87
C LYS A 2 -7.59 11.18 -12.72
N ILE A 3 -6.81 11.30 -13.79
CA ILE A 3 -5.38 10.94 -13.71
C ILE A 3 -4.61 11.83 -12.71
N SER A 4 -5.07 13.08 -12.54
CA SER A 4 -4.55 14.06 -11.59
C SER A 4 -4.57 13.60 -10.14
N ASP A 5 -5.47 12.67 -9.81
CA ASP A 5 -5.67 12.18 -8.45
C ASP A 5 -4.52 11.24 -8.03
N LEU A 6 -3.74 10.71 -8.99
CA LEU A 6 -2.56 9.86 -8.75
C LEU A 6 -1.31 10.70 -8.44
N ASN A 7 -1.38 11.56 -7.43
CA ASN A 7 -0.37 12.60 -7.15
C ASN A 7 0.65 12.22 -6.06
N ARG A 8 0.45 11.11 -5.33
CA ARG A 8 1.40 10.60 -4.33
C ARG A 8 2.14 9.38 -4.83
N LYS A 9 3.27 9.04 -4.21
CA LYS A 9 4.03 7.82 -4.48
C LYS A 9 4.00 6.91 -3.26
N ILE A 10 3.92 5.62 -3.51
CA ILE A 10 4.06 4.58 -2.49
C ILE A 10 5.01 3.51 -3.00
N THR A 11 5.60 2.77 -2.07
CA THR A 11 6.41 1.59 -2.37
C THR A 11 5.77 0.37 -1.75
N PHE A 12 5.41 -0.60 -2.59
CA PHE A 12 5.10 -1.95 -2.12
C PHE A 12 6.39 -2.60 -1.65
N GLN A 13 6.36 -3.20 -0.47
CA GLN A 13 7.43 -4.02 0.06
C GLN A 13 6.93 -5.45 0.21
N ASN A 14 7.78 -6.42 -0.08
CA ASN A 14 7.49 -7.83 0.18
C ASN A 14 8.36 -8.36 1.32
N LYS A 15 7.79 -9.26 2.11
CA LYS A 15 8.48 -9.99 3.16
C LYS A 15 9.38 -11.02 2.49
N ASN A 16 10.66 -11.01 2.83
CA ASN A 16 11.62 -12.03 2.46
C ASN A 16 12.19 -12.68 3.72
N VAL A 17 12.61 -13.94 3.61
CA VAL A 17 13.29 -14.66 4.67
C VAL A 17 14.74 -14.81 4.25
N GLU A 18 15.61 -14.09 4.94
CA GLU A 18 17.05 -14.26 4.79
C GLU A 18 17.55 -15.25 5.85
N VAL A 19 18.51 -16.08 5.47
CA VAL A 19 19.19 -17.00 6.37
C VAL A 19 20.57 -16.41 6.65
N ASP A 20 20.90 -16.19 7.91
CA ASP A 20 22.23 -15.71 8.29
C ASP A 20 23.30 -16.81 8.14
N GLU A 21 24.57 -16.44 8.30
CA GLU A 21 25.71 -17.36 8.15
C GLU A 21 25.68 -18.55 9.14
N ILE A 22 24.90 -18.44 10.22
CA ILE A 22 24.79 -19.43 11.30
C ILE A 22 23.45 -20.21 11.19
N GLY A 23 22.62 -19.92 10.18
CA GLY A 23 21.38 -20.63 9.89
C GLY A 23 20.10 -20.05 10.53
N ASN A 24 20.14 -18.87 11.15
CA ASN A 24 18.92 -18.24 11.67
C ASN A 24 18.10 -17.60 10.54
N HIS A 25 16.78 -17.76 10.60
CA HIS A 25 15.85 -17.12 9.69
C HIS A 25 15.48 -15.73 10.19
N LYS A 26 15.82 -14.69 9.43
CA LYS A 26 15.41 -13.31 9.67
C LYS A 26 14.40 -12.87 8.63
N SER A 27 13.29 -12.31 9.10
CA SER A 27 12.35 -11.63 8.20
C SER A 27 12.87 -10.24 7.88
N VAL A 28 13.08 -9.97 6.59
CA VAL A 28 13.42 -8.65 6.07
C VAL A 28 12.31 -8.17 5.14
N TRP A 29 12.14 -6.86 5.03
CA TRP A 29 11.21 -6.25 4.08
C TRP A 29 12.03 -5.61 2.98
N MET A 30 11.75 -5.97 1.74
CA MET A 30 12.47 -5.48 0.56
C MET A 30 11.53 -4.69 -0.34
N ASP A 31 12.05 -3.64 -0.97
CA ASP A 31 11.29 -2.84 -1.93
C ASP A 31 10.96 -3.67 -3.16
N TYR A 32 9.67 -3.78 -3.46
CA TYR A 32 9.16 -4.53 -4.60
C TYR A 32 8.86 -3.60 -5.77
N LEU A 33 7.99 -2.60 -5.57
CA LEU A 33 7.50 -1.74 -6.65
C LEU A 33 7.08 -0.37 -6.11
N THR A 34 7.63 0.69 -6.69
CA THR A 34 7.16 2.06 -6.45
C THR A 34 6.21 2.51 -7.55
N THR A 35 5.09 3.13 -7.18
CA THR A 35 4.09 3.61 -8.15
C THR A 35 3.33 4.83 -7.63
N SER A 36 2.68 5.54 -8.54
CA SER A 36 1.76 6.63 -8.20
C SER A 36 0.44 6.09 -7.66
N THR A 37 -0.10 6.75 -6.64
CA THR A 37 -1.35 6.39 -5.97
C THR A 37 -2.23 7.61 -5.74
N TYR A 38 -3.54 7.36 -5.68
CA TYR A 38 -4.54 8.23 -5.07
C TYR A 38 -4.78 7.75 -3.63
N ILE A 39 -4.94 8.67 -2.70
CA ILE A 39 -5.13 8.39 -1.27
C ILE A 39 -6.53 8.79 -0.85
N SER A 40 -7.18 7.94 -0.07
CA SER A 40 -8.48 8.24 0.56
C SER A 40 -8.57 7.61 1.94
N PHE A 41 -9.42 8.15 2.81
CA PHE A 41 -9.69 7.63 4.15
C PHE A 41 -11.13 7.09 4.18
N GLN A 42 -11.53 6.35 5.23
CA GLN A 42 -12.90 5.79 5.32
C GLN A 42 -13.98 6.83 4.96
N GLY A 43 -14.54 6.71 3.75
CA GLY A 43 -15.60 7.57 3.22
C GLY A 43 -15.22 9.02 2.90
N LYS A 44 -13.96 9.44 3.06
CA LYS A 44 -13.54 10.84 2.89
C LYS A 44 -12.43 10.96 1.84
N GLY A 45 -12.69 11.75 0.80
CA GLY A 45 -11.75 12.06 -0.27
C GLY A 45 -10.63 13.02 0.16
N GLU A 46 -9.76 13.34 -0.79
CA GLU A 46 -8.54 14.16 -0.61
C GLU A 46 -8.79 15.53 0.05
N GLU A 47 -9.97 16.14 -0.13
CA GLU A 47 -10.32 17.45 0.46
C GLU A 47 -10.22 17.50 1.99
N VAL A 48 -10.28 16.35 2.67
CA VAL A 48 -10.17 16.26 4.13
C VAL A 48 -8.69 16.22 4.58
N PHE A 49 -7.76 15.88 3.70
CA PHE A 49 -6.34 15.69 4.02
C PHE A 49 -5.59 17.00 4.30
N LEU A 50 -6.01 18.12 3.70
CA LEU A 50 -5.24 19.38 3.73
C LEU A 50 -5.54 20.29 4.93
N GLY A 51 -6.47 19.93 5.82
CA GLY A 51 -6.90 20.83 6.91
C GLY A 51 -7.42 20.18 8.19
N MET A 52 -7.42 18.85 8.31
CA MET A 52 -7.84 18.15 9.54
C MET A 52 -6.76 17.19 10.02
N GLU A 53 -6.70 16.98 11.33
CA GLU A 53 -5.99 15.87 11.96
C GLU A 53 -6.70 14.56 11.57
N VAL A 54 -6.43 14.07 10.37
CA VAL A 54 -6.99 12.82 9.88
C VAL A 54 -6.26 11.68 10.54
N ASP A 55 -7.00 10.81 11.22
CA ASP A 55 -6.46 9.53 11.69
C ASP A 55 -5.94 8.72 10.49
N ARG A 56 -4.61 8.71 10.33
CA ARG A 56 -3.94 7.98 9.25
C ARG A 56 -3.88 6.48 9.53
N SER A 57 -4.43 6.01 10.65
CA SER A 57 -4.41 4.59 11.01
C SER A 57 -5.19 3.70 10.04
N ASP A 58 -6.22 4.22 9.34
CA ASP A 58 -6.99 3.47 8.32
C ASP A 58 -7.04 4.26 7.01
N ILE A 59 -6.30 3.79 6.01
CA ILE A 59 -6.02 4.51 4.77
C ILE A 59 -6.26 3.59 3.57
N SER A 60 -6.67 4.15 2.44
CA SER A 60 -6.81 3.43 1.18
C SER A 60 -5.93 4.03 0.11
N PHE A 61 -5.13 3.17 -0.52
CA PHE A 61 -4.27 3.49 -1.65
C PHE A 61 -4.87 2.92 -2.93
N THR A 62 -5.16 3.77 -3.91
CA THR A 62 -5.68 3.35 -5.21
C THR A 62 -4.64 3.61 -6.28
N VAL A 63 -4.16 2.55 -6.94
CA VAL A 63 -3.10 2.61 -7.96
C VAL A 63 -3.61 2.13 -9.30
N ARG A 64 -2.89 2.48 -10.37
CA ARG A 64 -3.10 1.85 -11.67
C ARG A 64 -2.75 0.38 -11.61
N PHE A 65 -3.58 -0.42 -12.27
CA PHE A 65 -3.31 -1.83 -12.45
C PHE A 65 -1.98 -2.02 -13.19
N GLN A 66 -1.13 -2.89 -12.65
CA GLN A 66 0.12 -3.33 -13.26
C GLN A 66 0.21 -4.84 -13.09
N ASN A 67 0.74 -5.56 -14.08
CA ASN A 67 0.81 -7.03 -14.02
C ASN A 67 1.55 -7.55 -12.77
N ARG A 68 2.54 -6.79 -12.28
CA ARG A 68 3.29 -7.09 -11.05
C ARG A 68 2.41 -7.11 -9.79
N LEU A 69 1.29 -6.37 -9.80
CA LEU A 69 0.37 -6.29 -8.66
C LEU A 69 -0.65 -7.43 -8.60
N LYS A 70 -0.73 -8.29 -9.63
CA LYS A 70 -1.73 -9.37 -9.71
C LYS A 70 -1.67 -10.37 -8.55
N ASN A 71 -0.46 -10.62 -8.04
CA ASN A 71 -0.20 -11.65 -7.03
C ASN A 71 0.09 -11.06 -5.65
N ILE A 72 -0.12 -9.75 -5.45
CA ILE A 72 0.01 -9.15 -4.13
C ILE A 72 -1.09 -9.70 -3.22
N ASN A 73 -0.71 -9.98 -1.98
CA ASN A 73 -1.59 -10.48 -0.93
C ASN A 73 -1.42 -9.66 0.36
N THR A 74 -2.22 -9.96 1.38
CA THR A 74 -2.27 -9.21 2.64
C THR A 74 -1.21 -9.62 3.66
N SER A 75 -0.59 -10.79 3.48
CA SER A 75 0.32 -11.41 4.47
C SER A 75 1.79 -11.17 4.18
N GLU A 76 2.16 -11.14 2.90
CA GLU A 76 3.55 -11.06 2.45
C GLU A 76 3.90 -9.67 1.93
N TYR A 77 2.92 -8.78 1.77
CA TYR A 77 3.13 -7.44 1.27
C TYR A 77 2.62 -6.38 2.23
N ARG A 78 3.32 -5.25 2.22
CA ARG A 78 2.94 -4.02 2.90
C ARG A 78 3.23 -2.82 2.01
N ILE A 79 2.75 -1.65 2.42
CA ILE A 79 2.96 -0.40 1.70
C ILE A 79 3.79 0.54 2.58
N LEU A 80 4.82 1.14 2.00
CA LEU A 80 5.58 2.25 2.56
C LEU A 80 5.08 3.55 1.94
N PHE A 81 4.72 4.51 2.78
CA PHE A 81 4.25 5.84 2.40
C PHE A 81 4.72 6.87 3.42
N ASP A 82 5.40 7.93 2.99
CA ASP A 82 5.95 8.98 3.85
C ASP A 82 6.72 8.42 5.07
N ASP A 83 7.63 7.47 4.84
CA ASP A 83 8.42 6.75 5.86
C ASP A 83 7.61 5.94 6.88
N GLU A 84 6.30 5.81 6.67
CA GLU A 84 5.40 5.02 7.50
C GLU A 84 4.99 3.72 6.81
N MET A 85 4.91 2.66 7.59
CA MET A 85 4.59 1.31 7.12
C MET A 85 3.10 1.03 7.34
N TYR A 86 2.47 0.42 6.34
CA TYR A 86 1.06 0.10 6.34
C TYR A 86 0.82 -1.35 5.91
N ASN A 87 0.23 -2.15 6.80
CA ASN A 87 -0.20 -3.51 6.48
C ASN A 87 -1.42 -3.47 5.57
N ILE A 88 -1.46 -4.32 4.54
CA ILE A 88 -2.60 -4.44 3.64
C ILE A 88 -3.67 -5.30 4.33
N ILE A 89 -4.88 -4.75 4.52
CA ILE A 89 -5.99 -5.48 5.14
C ILE A 89 -6.91 -6.11 4.09
N SER A 90 -7.13 -5.41 2.97
CA SER A 90 -7.94 -5.95 1.87
C SER A 90 -7.53 -5.35 0.54
N ILE A 91 -7.73 -6.13 -0.53
CA ILE A 91 -7.42 -5.75 -1.91
C ILE A 91 -8.70 -5.83 -2.73
N ASP A 92 -9.05 -4.73 -3.38
CA ASP A 92 -10.18 -4.62 -4.28
C ASP A 92 -9.68 -4.40 -5.72
N PHE A 93 -9.87 -5.39 -6.58
CA PHE A 93 -9.53 -5.35 -8.00
C PHE A 93 -10.55 -4.58 -8.86
N MET A 94 -11.49 -3.85 -8.24
CA MET A 94 -12.44 -2.95 -8.86
C MET A 94 -13.25 -3.64 -9.96
N ASN A 95 -13.83 -4.81 -9.63
CA ASN A 95 -14.54 -5.72 -10.55
C ASN A 95 -13.65 -6.32 -11.66
N TYR A 96 -12.37 -6.57 -11.39
CA TYR A 96 -11.41 -7.19 -12.33
C TYR A 96 -11.30 -6.48 -13.69
N LYS A 97 -11.59 -5.18 -13.72
CA LYS A 97 -11.49 -4.37 -14.94
C LYS A 97 -10.04 -4.13 -15.40
N ASN A 98 -9.05 -4.55 -14.61
CA ASN A 98 -7.61 -4.36 -14.86
C ASN A 98 -7.23 -2.90 -15.13
N ARG A 99 -7.89 -1.96 -14.45
CA ARG A 99 -7.62 -0.51 -14.56
C ARG A 99 -7.00 0.05 -13.29
N LEU A 100 -7.64 -0.23 -12.16
CA LEU A 100 -7.24 0.26 -10.84
C LEU A 100 -7.31 -0.90 -9.85
N ILE A 101 -6.50 -0.81 -8.80
CA ILE A 101 -6.56 -1.68 -7.64
C ILE A 101 -6.59 -0.77 -6.41
N LYS A 102 -7.50 -1.04 -5.48
CA LYS A 102 -7.61 -0.34 -4.21
C LYS A 102 -7.15 -1.23 -3.07
N PHE A 103 -6.17 -0.76 -2.33
CA PHE A 103 -5.62 -1.40 -1.15
C PHE A 103 -6.13 -0.66 0.08
N ARG A 104 -6.89 -1.34 0.94
CA ARG A 104 -7.20 -0.82 2.27
C ARG A 104 -6.11 -1.26 3.21
N CYS A 105 -5.56 -0.34 3.97
CA CYS A 105 -4.39 -0.57 4.79
C CYS A 105 -4.55 0.02 6.18
N ARG A 106 -3.76 -0.50 7.11
CA ARG A 106 -3.65 0.03 8.46
C ARG A 106 -2.20 0.24 8.84
N LYS A 107 -1.93 1.36 9.49
CA LYS A 107 -0.60 1.71 9.95
C LYS A 107 -0.06 0.61 10.87
N VAL A 108 1.20 0.24 10.69
CA VAL A 108 1.88 -0.69 11.59
C VAL A 108 2.07 0.03 12.93
N SER A 109 1.42 -0.48 13.98
CA SER A 109 1.68 -0.03 15.36
C SER A 109 3.06 -0.55 15.79
N ARG A 110 3.85 0.33 16.41
CA ARG A 110 5.08 -0.06 17.12
C ARG A 110 4.73 -0.72 18.45
#